data_AF-A0A661Q956-F1
#
_entry.id   AF-A0A661Q956-F1
#
_cell.length_a   1.000
_cell.length_b   1.000
_cell.length_c   1.000
_cell.angle_alpha   90.00
_cell.angle_beta   90.00
_cell.angle_gamma   90.00
#
_symmetry.space_group_name_H-M   'P 1'
#
loop_
_entity.id
_entity.type
_entity.pdbx_description
1 polymer ?
#
loop_
_entity_poly.entity_id
_entity_poly.type
_entity_poly.pdbx_seq_one_letter_code
_entity_poly.pdbx_strand_id
1 'polypeptide(L)'
;MGIETICEGGIGGSAKVYIQLRNNFPGLGGMVSTEQDFVVAYRVPLSIKLEDIPKVEYIIKDLKLKTSESKRAFEVYLRHVIAKKLDDYFFRKGYYKFAHIPRPLGSTDFGGYMYEWVHGNEGFYTEYYDDELNMYVPVEVDEWNTVSRHFYNAGVSIFHDISDTVDGRYTKNIIVQEPCLENYPRRITKLWKRIDFGPESFPIDFNQLLTFISKNLDDMNVYLKPERVRMLQLIIEFFKRGRKIENWSRLKELKKLILSFRIATAEHMGVQGISSMRELRKCRVKKIEKKDKLPPEKSFSKLISKSSNSIFELEVRSGFRGIDGIIYTLQEIPVGKVTPIDTDDNNIGFKLFLRHFIAKKLENAYISEGRYSYAHISRPLGSDVKSYYYDWAWGDKRCLKKLLELNRQSNKQEGLDQWYEFVHYFNEAGIDFVSRLTFIPSPYNPKDQYAKNIIVRQPYSERENVYISRLWKRVNFSENSTVFNYEKLDEYLKSNKRYLKKYLTKGRYETMILALKYLKGDRMTRKEMQNLKDGVHAYRISALRHLNHYGFGPPPEGFVDIRWG
;
A
#
# COMPACT_ATOMS: atom_id res chain seq x y z
N MET A 1 -18.79 -12.09 -1.72
CA MET A 1 -18.68 -10.69 -2.18
C MET A 1 -17.75 -10.66 -3.38
N GLY A 2 -17.97 -9.77 -4.35
CA GLY A 2 -17.29 -9.90 -5.64
C GLY A 2 -17.22 -8.69 -6.54
N ILE A 3 -17.24 -7.45 -6.01
CA ILE A 3 -16.89 -6.13 -6.59
C ILE A 3 -17.85 -5.06 -6.04
N GLU A 4 -17.32 -3.96 -5.52
CA GLU A 4 -18.06 -2.76 -5.13
C GLU A 4 -17.39 -1.55 -5.78
N THR A 5 -18.09 -0.83 -6.65
CA THR A 5 -17.59 0.45 -7.18
C THR A 5 -17.89 1.56 -6.19
N ILE A 6 -16.84 2.29 -5.80
CA ILE A 6 -16.90 3.34 -4.79
C ILE A 6 -17.25 4.67 -5.43
N CYS A 7 -16.43 5.10 -6.39
CA CYS A 7 -16.59 6.36 -7.09
C CYS A 7 -15.75 6.37 -8.37
N GLU A 8 -15.89 7.42 -9.16
CA GLU A 8 -14.91 7.76 -10.18
C GLU A 8 -13.61 8.25 -9.51
N GLY A 9 -12.47 7.78 -10.00
CA GLY A 9 -11.14 8.12 -9.51
C GLY A 9 -10.36 9.05 -10.45
N GLY A 10 -10.89 9.33 -11.64
CA GLY A 10 -10.29 10.24 -12.62
C GLY A 10 -10.72 9.94 -14.05
N ILE A 11 -10.53 10.91 -14.93
CA ILE A 11 -10.78 10.81 -16.38
C ILE A 11 -9.52 11.28 -17.11
N GLY A 12 -9.05 10.47 -18.07
CA GLY A 12 -8.02 10.84 -19.02
C GLY A 12 -8.57 10.93 -20.44
N GLY A 13 -7.74 11.33 -21.40
CA GLY A 13 -8.16 11.59 -22.78
C GLY A 13 -8.81 10.42 -23.53
N SER A 14 -8.57 9.17 -23.10
CA SER A 14 -9.11 7.97 -23.77
C SER A 14 -9.83 6.99 -22.83
N ALA A 15 -9.89 7.27 -21.54
CA ALA A 15 -10.36 6.32 -20.54
C ALA A 15 -10.78 7.02 -19.26
N LYS A 16 -11.63 6.36 -18.49
CA LYS A 16 -11.98 6.74 -17.13
C LYS A 16 -11.59 5.65 -16.16
N VAL A 17 -11.33 6.06 -14.92
CA VAL A 17 -10.89 5.17 -13.85
C VAL A 17 -11.96 5.15 -12.78
N TYR A 18 -12.42 3.97 -12.40
CA TYR A 18 -13.28 3.77 -11.25
C TYR A 18 -12.47 3.19 -10.09
N ILE A 19 -12.74 3.67 -8.88
CA ILE A 19 -12.20 3.06 -7.67
C ILE A 19 -13.13 1.94 -7.25
N GLN A 20 -12.58 0.74 -7.07
CA GLN A 20 -13.34 -0.43 -6.69
C GLN A 20 -12.74 -1.13 -5.48
N LEU A 21 -13.59 -1.63 -4.61
CA LEU A 21 -13.26 -2.66 -3.62
C LEU A 21 -13.61 -4.01 -4.21
N ARG A 22 -12.61 -4.85 -4.46
CA ARG A 22 -12.81 -6.17 -5.07
C ARG A 22 -11.84 -7.20 -4.51
N ASN A 23 -12.31 -8.43 -4.48
CA ASN A 23 -11.54 -9.60 -4.06
C ASN A 23 -11.43 -10.66 -5.19
N ASN A 24 -11.97 -10.35 -6.37
CA ASN A 24 -11.91 -11.17 -7.58
C ASN A 24 -11.21 -10.39 -8.70
N PHE A 25 -10.26 -11.05 -9.35
CA PHE A 25 -9.42 -10.49 -10.41
C PHE A 25 -9.42 -11.43 -11.61
N PRO A 26 -10.13 -11.12 -12.71
CA PRO A 26 -10.09 -11.88 -13.94
C PRO A 26 -8.90 -11.45 -14.78
N GLY A 27 -8.51 -12.30 -15.71
CA GLY A 27 -7.43 -12.02 -16.65
C GLY A 27 -6.90 -13.29 -17.28
N LEU A 28 -5.75 -13.17 -17.94
CA LEU A 28 -5.11 -14.32 -18.57
C LEU A 28 -4.74 -15.38 -17.52
N GLY A 29 -5.11 -16.63 -17.78
CA GLY A 29 -4.91 -17.77 -16.89
C GLY A 29 -6.04 -17.97 -15.87
N GLY A 30 -7.13 -17.21 -15.95
CA GLY A 30 -8.34 -17.41 -15.15
C GLY A 30 -8.55 -16.37 -14.05
N MET A 31 -9.49 -16.67 -13.15
CA MET A 31 -9.85 -15.83 -12.01
C MET A 31 -8.86 -16.04 -10.84
N VAL A 32 -8.41 -14.95 -10.23
CA VAL A 32 -7.70 -14.95 -8.95
C VAL A 32 -8.64 -14.36 -7.90
N SER A 33 -8.98 -15.16 -6.89
CA SER A 33 -9.84 -14.76 -5.78
C SER A 33 -9.04 -14.63 -4.48
N THR A 34 -9.46 -13.71 -3.61
CA THR A 34 -8.82 -13.42 -2.33
C THR A 34 -9.87 -13.33 -1.22
N GLU A 35 -9.42 -13.50 0.03
CA GLU A 35 -10.29 -13.44 1.21
C GLU A 35 -10.65 -12.00 1.60
N GLN A 36 -9.79 -11.03 1.28
CA GLN A 36 -9.94 -9.62 1.61
C GLN A 36 -10.23 -8.77 0.38
N ASP A 37 -10.96 -7.67 0.57
CA ASP A 37 -11.18 -6.70 -0.50
C ASP A 37 -9.97 -5.77 -0.67
N PHE A 38 -9.58 -5.52 -1.92
CA PHE A 38 -8.56 -4.55 -2.27
C PHE A 38 -9.12 -3.33 -2.98
N VAL A 39 -8.49 -2.18 -2.71
CA VAL A 39 -8.73 -0.95 -3.47
C VAL A 39 -7.99 -1.05 -4.80
N VAL A 40 -8.74 -0.92 -5.88
CA VAL A 40 -8.24 -1.14 -7.24
C VAL A 40 -8.70 -0.01 -8.14
N ALA A 41 -7.78 0.44 -8.99
CA ALA A 41 -8.08 1.29 -10.11
C ALA A 41 -8.62 0.40 -11.25
N TYR A 42 -9.87 0.63 -11.63
CA TYR A 42 -10.50 -0.04 -12.76
C TYR A 42 -10.65 0.92 -13.93
N ARG A 43 -9.71 0.83 -14.87
CA ARG A 43 -9.67 1.69 -16.05
C ARG A 43 -10.48 1.07 -17.17
N VAL A 44 -11.41 1.85 -17.72
CA VAL A 44 -12.26 1.45 -18.86
C VAL A 44 -12.25 2.53 -19.95
N PRO A 45 -12.51 2.17 -21.22
CA PRO A 45 -12.78 3.15 -22.27
C PRO A 45 -13.92 4.10 -21.89
N LEU A 46 -13.89 5.33 -22.42
CA LEU A 46 -14.93 6.34 -22.17
C LEU A 46 -16.34 5.86 -22.58
N SER A 47 -16.42 4.97 -23.58
CA SER A 47 -17.67 4.39 -24.10
C SER A 47 -18.41 3.49 -23.12
N ILE A 48 -17.75 2.94 -22.10
CA ILE A 48 -18.37 2.00 -21.14
C ILE A 48 -18.92 2.77 -19.96
N LYS A 49 -20.24 2.86 -19.74
CA LYS A 49 -20.79 3.60 -18.60
C LYS A 49 -20.71 2.78 -17.29
N LEU A 50 -20.88 3.44 -16.15
CA LEU A 50 -20.76 2.79 -14.84
C LEU A 50 -21.83 1.70 -14.66
N GLU A 51 -23.04 1.98 -15.13
CA GLU A 51 -24.18 1.07 -15.17
C GLU A 51 -23.94 -0.18 -16.01
N ASP A 52 -23.05 -0.10 -17.01
CA ASP A 52 -22.68 -1.20 -17.90
C ASP A 52 -21.60 -2.10 -17.29
N ILE A 53 -20.94 -1.67 -16.20
CA ILE A 53 -19.91 -2.47 -15.54
C ILE A 53 -20.60 -3.59 -14.75
N PRO A 54 -20.35 -4.87 -15.08
CA PRO A 54 -20.97 -5.99 -14.38
C PRO A 54 -20.67 -5.91 -12.88
N LYS A 55 -21.73 -5.90 -12.07
CA LYS A 55 -21.65 -5.96 -10.60
C LYS A 55 -21.15 -7.32 -10.09
N VAL A 56 -21.21 -8.32 -10.96
CA VAL A 56 -20.63 -9.64 -10.76
C VAL A 56 -19.85 -9.93 -12.04
N GLU A 57 -18.55 -10.11 -11.95
CA GLU A 57 -17.82 -10.70 -13.06
C GLU A 57 -18.25 -12.15 -13.16
N TYR A 58 -18.91 -12.50 -14.27
CA TYR A 58 -19.14 -13.89 -14.63
C TYR A 58 -17.81 -14.65 -14.46
N ILE A 59 -17.88 -15.87 -13.94
CA ILE A 59 -16.72 -16.75 -13.83
C ILE A 59 -16.26 -17.10 -15.24
N ILE A 60 -15.51 -16.20 -15.86
CA ILE A 60 -14.88 -16.45 -17.14
C ILE A 60 -13.69 -17.35 -16.81
N LYS A 61 -13.80 -18.63 -17.18
CA LYS A 61 -12.74 -19.63 -16.97
C LYS A 61 -11.41 -19.20 -17.61
N ASP A 62 -11.45 -18.35 -18.64
CA ASP A 62 -10.28 -17.76 -19.32
C ASP A 62 -10.69 -16.53 -20.16
N LEU A 63 -9.90 -15.46 -20.13
CA LEU A 63 -10.10 -14.21 -20.90
C LEU A 63 -10.37 -14.50 -22.39
N LYS A 64 -11.57 -14.18 -22.88
CA LYS A 64 -11.98 -14.30 -24.29
C LYS A 64 -11.72 -12.97 -24.99
N LEU A 65 -10.59 -12.88 -25.69
CA LEU A 65 -10.15 -11.70 -26.44
C LEU A 65 -10.94 -11.50 -27.75
N LYS A 66 -12.26 -11.32 -27.62
CA LYS A 66 -13.21 -11.28 -28.74
C LYS A 66 -13.41 -9.87 -29.29
N THR A 67 -13.46 -8.87 -28.42
CA THR A 67 -13.73 -7.48 -28.79
C THR A 67 -12.43 -6.68 -28.95
N SER A 68 -12.47 -5.58 -29.70
CA SER A 68 -11.37 -4.61 -29.80
C SER A 68 -10.93 -4.10 -28.43
N GLU A 69 -11.91 -3.84 -27.56
CA GLU A 69 -11.69 -3.28 -26.23
C GLU A 69 -11.00 -4.31 -25.32
N SER A 70 -11.42 -5.58 -25.37
CA SER A 70 -10.77 -6.68 -24.62
C SER A 70 -9.31 -6.88 -25.03
N LYS A 71 -9.03 -6.82 -26.34
CA LYS A 71 -7.68 -6.90 -26.90
C LYS A 71 -6.83 -5.72 -26.45
N ARG A 72 -7.37 -4.50 -26.48
CA ARG A 72 -6.69 -3.29 -26.00
C ARG A 72 -6.38 -3.36 -24.51
N ALA A 73 -7.35 -3.75 -23.67
CA ALA A 73 -7.15 -3.87 -22.23
C ALA A 73 -6.08 -4.90 -21.87
N PHE A 74 -6.07 -6.04 -22.58
CA PHE A 74 -5.04 -7.05 -22.41
C PHE A 74 -3.65 -6.56 -22.85
N GLU A 75 -3.55 -5.83 -23.95
CA GLU A 75 -2.28 -5.19 -24.36
C GLU A 75 -1.77 -4.22 -23.29
N VAL A 76 -2.63 -3.34 -22.77
CA VAL A 76 -2.27 -2.39 -21.70
C VAL A 76 -1.81 -3.15 -20.46
N TYR A 77 -2.51 -4.23 -20.09
CA TYR A 77 -2.10 -5.10 -19.00
C TYR A 77 -0.68 -5.67 -19.22
N LEU A 78 -0.38 -6.20 -20.41
CA LEU A 78 0.94 -6.74 -20.73
C LEU A 78 2.05 -5.68 -20.71
N ARG A 79 1.78 -4.48 -21.22
CA ARG A 79 2.71 -3.34 -21.13
C ARG A 79 2.98 -2.96 -19.69
N HIS A 80 1.94 -2.91 -18.85
CA HIS A 80 2.12 -2.67 -17.43
C HIS A 80 2.91 -3.80 -16.73
N VAL A 81 2.72 -5.07 -17.13
CA VAL A 81 3.55 -6.17 -16.63
C VAL A 81 5.03 -5.95 -16.96
N ILE A 82 5.36 -5.55 -18.19
CA ILE A 82 6.74 -5.19 -18.58
C ILE A 82 7.26 -4.07 -17.68
N ALA A 83 6.53 -2.95 -17.61
CA ALA A 83 6.90 -1.79 -16.80
C ALA A 83 7.17 -2.19 -15.35
N LYS A 84 6.28 -2.99 -14.76
CA LYS A 84 6.40 -3.41 -13.37
C LYS A 84 7.57 -4.39 -13.14
N LYS A 85 7.93 -5.22 -14.12
CA LYS A 85 9.08 -6.14 -13.95
C LYS A 85 10.41 -5.41 -14.09
N LEU A 86 10.49 -4.43 -14.99
CA LEU A 86 11.63 -3.53 -15.07
C LEU A 86 11.78 -2.73 -13.77
N ASP A 87 10.68 -2.16 -13.27
CA ASP A 87 10.66 -1.46 -11.98
C ASP A 87 11.16 -2.36 -10.84
N ASP A 88 10.62 -3.57 -10.73
CA ASP A 88 11.06 -4.54 -9.73
C ASP A 88 12.56 -4.85 -9.86
N TYR A 89 13.08 -5.05 -11.07
CA TYR A 89 14.50 -5.35 -11.31
C TYR A 89 15.39 -4.20 -10.87
N PHE A 90 15.11 -2.98 -11.33
CA PHE A 90 15.92 -1.81 -11.04
C PHE A 90 15.89 -1.44 -9.55
N PHE A 91 14.69 -1.46 -8.95
CA PHE A 91 14.51 -1.23 -7.53
C PHE A 91 15.31 -2.24 -6.70
N ARG A 92 15.24 -3.54 -7.02
CA ARG A 92 15.96 -4.59 -6.28
C ARG A 92 17.47 -4.55 -6.45
N LYS A 93 17.93 -4.10 -7.62
CA LYS A 93 19.36 -3.84 -7.87
C LYS A 93 19.86 -2.62 -7.12
N GLY A 94 18.96 -1.87 -6.48
CA GLY A 94 19.29 -0.73 -5.63
C GLY A 94 19.53 0.57 -6.39
N TYR A 95 19.11 0.65 -7.66
CA TYR A 95 19.27 1.87 -8.45
C TYR A 95 18.45 3.05 -7.90
N TYR A 96 17.34 2.76 -7.23
CA TYR A 96 16.50 3.73 -6.52
C TYR A 96 15.77 3.04 -5.36
N LYS A 97 15.17 3.83 -4.45
CA LYS A 97 14.66 3.35 -3.15
C LYS A 97 13.14 3.31 -3.06
N PHE A 98 12.43 3.77 -4.09
CA PHE A 98 10.97 3.69 -4.14
C PHE A 98 10.49 3.05 -5.45
N ALA A 99 9.56 2.09 -5.38
CA ALA A 99 8.97 1.54 -6.60
C ALA A 99 8.09 2.60 -7.27
N HIS A 100 8.16 2.79 -8.58
CA HIS A 100 7.40 3.86 -9.26
C HIS A 100 6.25 3.37 -10.14
N ILE A 101 6.13 2.04 -10.29
CA ILE A 101 5.06 1.42 -11.08
C ILE A 101 4.11 0.66 -10.13
N PRO A 102 2.79 0.94 -10.16
CA PRO A 102 1.79 0.17 -9.42
C PRO A 102 1.71 -1.27 -9.94
N ARG A 103 0.93 -2.13 -9.29
CA ARG A 103 0.83 -3.53 -9.73
C ARG A 103 -0.34 -3.78 -10.68
N PRO A 104 -0.13 -4.39 -11.86
CA PRO A 104 -1.22 -4.87 -12.69
C PRO A 104 -1.88 -6.09 -12.06
N LEU A 105 -3.21 -6.08 -12.01
CA LEU A 105 -4.02 -7.14 -11.38
C LEU A 105 -4.72 -8.03 -12.40
N GLY A 106 -5.12 -7.45 -13.54
CA GLY A 106 -5.79 -8.21 -14.58
C GLY A 106 -6.45 -7.32 -15.62
N SER A 107 -7.25 -7.97 -16.46
CA SER A 107 -8.05 -7.33 -17.50
C SER A 107 -9.35 -8.11 -17.68
N THR A 108 -10.36 -7.49 -18.28
CA THR A 108 -11.68 -8.06 -18.47
C THR A 108 -12.02 -8.22 -19.96
N ASP A 109 -12.95 -9.12 -20.27
CA ASP A 109 -13.42 -9.39 -21.64
C ASP A 109 -14.26 -8.25 -22.24
N PHE A 110 -14.64 -7.27 -21.43
CA PHE A 110 -15.36 -6.09 -21.86
C PHE A 110 -14.43 -4.86 -21.96
N GLY A 111 -13.12 -5.06 -21.84
CA GLY A 111 -12.14 -4.01 -22.12
C GLY A 111 -11.72 -3.16 -20.93
N GLY A 112 -11.98 -3.61 -19.71
CA GLY A 112 -11.41 -2.97 -18.53
C GLY A 112 -10.08 -3.59 -18.12
N TYR A 113 -9.28 -2.78 -17.45
CA TYR A 113 -7.95 -3.13 -17.00
C TYR A 113 -7.77 -2.66 -15.55
N MET A 114 -7.22 -3.55 -14.73
CA MET A 114 -7.12 -3.36 -13.27
C MET A 114 -5.68 -3.23 -12.82
N TYR A 115 -5.45 -2.29 -11.91
CA TYR A 115 -4.19 -2.16 -11.21
C TYR A 115 -4.38 -1.63 -9.78
N GLU A 116 -3.35 -1.80 -8.95
CA GLU A 116 -3.30 -1.24 -7.60
C GLU A 116 -3.65 0.25 -7.62
N TRP A 117 -4.65 0.64 -6.82
CA TRP A 117 -5.00 2.05 -6.69
C TRP A 117 -3.88 2.81 -5.94
N VAL A 118 -3.41 3.90 -6.55
CA VAL A 118 -2.43 4.79 -5.95
C VAL A 118 -3.15 6.00 -5.37
N HIS A 119 -3.07 6.20 -4.06
CA HIS A 119 -3.58 7.41 -3.43
C HIS A 119 -2.60 8.56 -3.63
N GLY A 120 -3.14 9.73 -3.99
CA GLY A 120 -2.40 10.96 -4.20
C GLY A 120 -3.19 11.90 -5.11
N ASN A 121 -2.54 13.00 -5.49
CA ASN A 121 -3.03 13.91 -6.50
C ASN A 121 -2.41 13.54 -7.85
N GLU A 122 -3.19 13.64 -8.93
CA GLU A 122 -2.64 13.52 -10.26
C GLU A 122 -1.95 14.82 -10.63
N GLY A 123 -0.66 14.72 -10.94
CA GLY A 123 0.12 15.80 -11.50
C GLY A 123 0.77 16.74 -10.51
N PHE A 124 1.61 17.61 -11.07
CA PHE A 124 2.24 18.75 -10.42
C PHE A 124 2.71 19.72 -11.51
N TYR A 125 2.96 20.97 -11.14
CA TYR A 125 3.62 21.93 -12.04
C TYR A 125 5.12 21.65 -12.12
N THR A 126 5.64 21.55 -13.33
CA THR A 126 7.05 21.22 -13.61
C THR A 126 8.02 22.34 -13.30
N GLU A 127 7.51 23.55 -13.11
CA GLU A 127 8.27 24.74 -12.74
C GLU A 127 7.45 25.62 -11.79
N TYR A 128 8.14 26.40 -10.95
CA TYR A 128 7.54 27.42 -10.10
C TYR A 128 8.20 28.77 -10.38
N TYR A 129 7.47 29.87 -10.18
CA TYR A 129 8.05 31.20 -10.28
C TYR A 129 8.76 31.55 -8.98
N ASP A 130 10.05 31.86 -9.06
CA ASP A 130 10.84 32.31 -7.92
C ASP A 130 10.93 33.85 -7.95
N ASP A 131 10.26 34.51 -7.01
CA ASP A 131 10.20 35.97 -6.92
C ASP A 131 11.58 36.61 -6.66
N GLU A 132 12.47 35.91 -5.95
CA GLU A 132 13.82 36.42 -5.63
C GLU A 132 14.72 36.39 -6.86
N LEU A 133 14.58 35.36 -7.69
CA LEU A 133 15.33 35.19 -8.94
C LEU A 133 14.63 35.82 -10.16
N ASN A 134 13.37 36.23 -10.00
CA ASN A 134 12.51 36.75 -11.06
C ASN A 134 12.47 35.85 -12.30
N MET A 135 12.36 34.54 -12.08
CA MET A 135 12.36 33.53 -13.15
C MET A 135 11.61 32.26 -12.77
N TYR A 136 11.21 31.47 -13.78
CA TYR A 136 10.71 30.11 -13.55
C TYR A 136 11.87 29.16 -13.27
N VAL A 137 11.74 28.39 -12.19
CA VAL A 137 12.71 27.40 -11.74
C VAL A 137 12.07 26.01 -11.83
N PRO A 138 12.74 25.01 -12.43
CA PRO A 138 12.24 23.64 -12.48
C PRO A 138 12.01 23.04 -11.09
N VAL A 139 10.91 22.32 -10.92
CA VAL A 139 10.65 21.54 -9.71
C VAL A 139 11.57 20.33 -9.66
N GLU A 140 12.31 20.16 -8.57
CA GLU A 140 13.13 18.98 -8.37
C GLU A 140 12.27 17.77 -8.01
N VAL A 141 12.43 16.65 -8.72
CA VAL A 141 11.70 15.41 -8.42
C VAL A 141 12.68 14.29 -8.06
N ASP A 142 12.64 13.84 -6.81
CA ASP A 142 13.54 12.79 -6.32
C ASP A 142 13.39 11.50 -7.16
N GLU A 143 14.52 10.86 -7.48
CA GLU A 143 14.64 9.61 -8.26
C GLU A 143 14.23 9.71 -9.75
N TRP A 144 13.64 10.83 -10.20
CA TRP A 144 13.14 11.02 -11.58
C TRP A 144 14.17 10.71 -12.67
N ASN A 145 15.33 11.38 -12.65
CA ASN A 145 16.38 11.19 -13.65
C ASN A 145 16.95 9.76 -13.63
N THR A 146 17.10 9.18 -12.44
CA THR A 146 17.62 7.83 -12.27
C THR A 146 16.65 6.80 -12.88
N VAL A 147 15.36 6.92 -12.57
CA VAL A 147 14.32 6.05 -13.13
C VAL A 147 14.24 6.21 -14.65
N SER A 148 14.19 7.46 -15.15
CA SER A 148 14.17 7.76 -16.60
C SER A 148 15.28 7.03 -17.33
N ARG A 149 16.52 7.19 -16.85
CA ARG A 149 17.71 6.61 -17.47
C ARG A 149 17.67 5.09 -17.52
N HIS A 150 17.27 4.42 -16.43
CA HIS A 150 17.26 2.96 -16.39
C HIS A 150 16.16 2.37 -17.29
N PHE A 151 14.97 2.99 -17.32
CA PHE A 151 13.91 2.58 -18.24
C PHE A 151 14.28 2.84 -19.71
N TYR A 152 14.88 4.00 -20.01
CA TYR A 152 15.33 4.34 -21.36
C TYR A 152 16.37 3.35 -21.87
N ASN A 153 17.34 2.96 -21.03
CA ASN A 153 18.34 1.95 -21.37
C ASN A 153 17.72 0.58 -21.70
N ALA A 154 16.57 0.25 -21.10
CA ALA A 154 15.81 -0.96 -21.40
C ALA A 154 14.86 -0.80 -22.60
N GLY A 155 14.87 0.34 -23.29
CA GLY A 155 14.00 0.61 -24.44
C GLY A 155 12.61 1.08 -24.07
N VAL A 156 12.44 1.75 -22.93
CA VAL A 156 11.14 2.23 -22.45
C VAL A 156 11.21 3.72 -22.10
N SER A 157 10.40 4.54 -22.76
CA SER A 157 10.29 5.97 -22.42
C SER A 157 9.18 6.18 -21.39
N ILE A 158 9.49 5.94 -20.12
CA ILE A 158 8.53 5.95 -18.99
C ILE A 158 7.82 7.30 -18.78
N PHE A 159 8.45 8.40 -19.18
CA PHE A 159 7.93 9.76 -19.04
C PHE A 159 7.42 10.36 -20.35
N HIS A 160 7.09 9.51 -21.33
CA HIS A 160 6.38 9.97 -22.51
C HIS A 160 4.92 10.32 -22.17
N ASP A 161 4.35 11.31 -22.87
CA ASP A 161 2.96 11.75 -22.69
C ASP A 161 2.61 12.03 -21.21
N ILE A 162 3.47 12.80 -20.54
CA ILE A 162 3.23 13.30 -19.18
C ILE A 162 2.83 14.76 -19.14
N SER A 163 2.97 15.52 -20.22
CA SER A 163 2.53 16.92 -20.22
C SER A 163 1.02 16.99 -20.43
N ASP A 164 0.34 17.81 -19.64
CA ASP A 164 -1.06 18.11 -19.85
C ASP A 164 -1.26 18.87 -21.18
N THR A 165 -2.39 18.63 -21.81
CA THR A 165 -2.68 19.21 -23.13
C THR A 165 -3.19 20.65 -23.06
N VAL A 166 -3.69 21.08 -21.90
CA VAL A 166 -4.22 22.42 -21.65
C VAL A 166 -3.13 23.32 -21.08
N ASP A 167 -2.40 22.84 -20.05
CA ASP A 167 -1.20 23.52 -19.53
C ASP A 167 0.01 22.60 -19.63
N GLY A 168 0.86 22.84 -20.64
CA GLY A 168 2.06 22.03 -20.86
C GLY A 168 3.06 22.00 -19.69
N ARG A 169 2.91 22.91 -18.71
CA ARG A 169 3.71 22.94 -17.47
C ARG A 169 3.16 22.00 -16.42
N TYR A 170 1.90 21.59 -16.49
CA TYR A 170 1.31 20.63 -15.58
C TYR A 170 1.53 19.20 -16.07
N THR A 171 1.90 18.29 -15.17
CA THR A 171 2.03 16.87 -15.55
C THR A 171 0.71 16.12 -15.40
N LYS A 172 0.39 15.21 -16.31
CA LYS A 172 -0.65 14.18 -16.18
C LYS A 172 -0.04 12.78 -16.01
N ASN A 173 -0.87 11.78 -15.70
CA ASN A 173 -0.50 10.36 -15.61
C ASN A 173 0.58 10.02 -14.54
N ILE A 174 0.93 10.97 -13.69
CA ILE A 174 1.82 10.82 -12.54
C ILE A 174 0.99 11.11 -11.29
N ILE A 175 0.94 10.18 -10.34
CA ILE A 175 0.32 10.42 -9.04
C ILE A 175 1.40 10.80 -8.04
N VAL A 176 1.31 11.99 -7.46
CA VAL A 176 2.14 12.41 -6.34
C VAL A 176 1.38 12.11 -5.05
N GLN A 177 1.98 11.30 -4.19
CA GLN A 177 1.30 10.79 -3.02
C GLN A 177 1.37 11.76 -1.84
N GLU A 178 2.36 12.66 -1.80
CA GLU A 178 2.59 13.60 -0.70
C GLU A 178 1.34 14.39 -0.30
N PRO A 179 0.99 14.41 1.00
CA PRO A 179 -0.15 15.18 1.47
C PRO A 179 0.20 16.67 1.44
N CYS A 180 -0.78 17.50 1.05
CA CYS A 180 -0.68 18.96 1.13
C CYS A 180 0.52 19.54 0.36
N LEU A 181 0.78 19.05 -0.85
CA LEU A 181 1.67 19.75 -1.77
C LEU A 181 1.18 21.18 -1.94
N GLU A 182 2.07 22.14 -1.73
CA GLU A 182 1.84 23.51 -2.19
C GLU A 182 1.57 23.47 -3.71
N ASN A 183 0.84 24.45 -4.23
CA ASN A 183 0.54 24.50 -5.67
C ASN A 183 1.84 24.50 -6.51
N TYR A 184 2.94 24.99 -5.95
CA TYR A 184 4.23 25.12 -6.62
C TYR A 184 5.37 24.64 -5.71
N PRO A 185 5.48 23.31 -5.46
CA PRO A 185 6.48 22.81 -4.55
C PRO A 185 7.86 22.95 -5.20
N ARG A 186 8.86 23.51 -4.49
CA ARG A 186 10.25 23.55 -5.00
C ARG A 186 10.80 22.16 -5.29
N ARG A 187 10.36 21.16 -4.51
CA ARG A 187 10.80 19.78 -4.60
C ARG A 187 9.68 18.80 -4.27
N ILE A 188 9.60 17.74 -5.04
CA ILE A 188 8.77 16.56 -4.81
C ILE A 188 9.70 15.41 -4.41
N THR A 189 9.37 14.73 -3.33
CA THR A 189 10.09 13.54 -2.87
C THR A 189 9.82 12.34 -3.78
N LYS A 190 10.42 11.19 -3.47
CA LYS A 190 10.29 9.97 -4.28
C LYS A 190 8.88 9.35 -4.27
N LEU A 191 7.93 9.93 -3.53
CA LEU A 191 6.57 9.41 -3.35
C LEU A 191 5.67 9.76 -4.55
N TRP A 192 6.06 9.30 -5.73
CA TRP A 192 5.30 9.44 -6.97
C TRP A 192 5.19 8.11 -7.73
N LYS A 193 4.13 7.95 -8.53
CA LYS A 193 3.88 6.75 -9.36
C LYS A 193 3.43 7.12 -10.77
N ARG A 194 3.86 6.36 -11.77
CA ARG A 194 3.29 6.38 -13.14
C ARG A 194 2.05 5.49 -13.21
N ILE A 195 0.94 5.95 -13.78
CA ILE A 195 -0.33 5.18 -13.81
C ILE A 195 -0.91 4.90 -15.22
N ASP A 196 -0.31 5.44 -16.28
CA ASP A 196 -0.71 5.16 -17.66
C ASP A 196 0.33 4.30 -18.42
N PHE A 197 -0.16 3.20 -18.99
CA PHE A 197 0.60 2.19 -19.73
C PHE A 197 -0.01 1.90 -21.11
N GLY A 198 -0.82 2.83 -21.61
CA GLY A 198 -1.34 2.82 -22.97
C GLY A 198 -0.22 2.79 -24.02
N PRO A 199 -0.47 2.26 -25.23
CA PRO A 199 0.54 2.22 -26.28
C PRO A 199 1.04 3.62 -26.70
N GLU A 200 0.17 4.62 -26.63
CA GLU A 200 0.49 6.03 -26.90
C GLU A 200 1.28 6.65 -25.75
N SER A 201 0.87 6.41 -24.50
CA SER A 201 1.49 7.04 -23.34
C SER A 201 2.74 6.32 -22.82
N PHE A 202 3.01 5.10 -23.29
CA PHE A 202 4.12 4.27 -22.79
C PHE A 202 4.77 3.48 -23.94
N PRO A 203 5.55 4.17 -24.81
CA PRO A 203 6.20 3.55 -25.95
C PRO A 203 7.33 2.62 -25.48
N ILE A 204 7.45 1.48 -26.15
CA ILE A 204 8.44 0.43 -25.87
C ILE A 204 9.12 0.05 -27.18
N ASP A 205 10.44 0.20 -27.25
CA ASP A 205 11.26 -0.44 -28.27
C ASP A 205 11.50 -1.90 -27.87
N PHE A 206 10.71 -2.79 -28.47
CA PHE A 206 10.79 -4.23 -28.20
C PHE A 206 12.12 -4.87 -28.63
N ASN A 207 12.83 -4.30 -29.60
CA ASN A 207 14.14 -4.83 -30.01
C ASN A 207 15.22 -4.43 -29.01
N GLN A 208 15.22 -3.18 -28.57
CA GLN A 208 16.10 -2.71 -27.50
C GLN A 208 15.83 -3.46 -26.19
N LEU A 209 14.56 -3.68 -25.84
CA LEU A 209 14.19 -4.43 -24.63
C LEU A 209 14.66 -5.89 -24.67
N LEU A 210 14.56 -6.57 -25.81
CA LEU A 210 15.11 -7.92 -25.98
C LEU A 210 16.63 -7.94 -25.83
N THR A 211 17.30 -6.95 -26.42
CA THR A 211 18.76 -6.79 -26.31
C THR A 211 19.16 -6.55 -24.85
N PHE A 212 18.42 -5.70 -24.15
CA PHE A 212 18.63 -5.41 -22.74
C PHE A 212 18.49 -6.67 -21.87
N ILE A 213 17.40 -7.44 -22.05
CA ILE A 213 17.18 -8.70 -21.31
C ILE A 213 18.31 -9.70 -21.59
N SER A 214 18.74 -9.81 -22.84
CA SER A 214 19.81 -10.74 -23.22
C SER A 214 21.15 -10.37 -22.58
N LYS A 215 21.49 -9.07 -22.55
CA LYS A 215 22.72 -8.56 -21.91
C LYS A 215 22.71 -8.68 -20.39
N ASN A 216 21.54 -8.71 -19.76
CA ASN A 216 21.37 -8.73 -18.30
C ASN A 216 20.74 -10.05 -17.81
N LEU A 217 20.81 -11.12 -18.60
CA LEU A 217 20.02 -12.33 -18.36
C LEU A 217 20.28 -12.95 -16.97
N ASP A 218 21.55 -13.13 -16.61
CA ASP A 218 21.93 -13.75 -15.34
C ASP A 218 21.51 -12.89 -14.14
N ASP A 219 21.79 -11.59 -14.21
CA ASP A 219 21.35 -10.62 -13.19
C ASP A 219 19.83 -10.62 -13.04
N MET A 220 19.08 -10.55 -14.14
CA MET A 220 17.62 -10.55 -14.11
C MET A 220 17.09 -11.88 -13.56
N ASN A 221 17.73 -13.02 -13.84
CA ASN A 221 17.36 -14.31 -13.26
C ASN A 221 17.56 -14.33 -11.74
N VAL A 222 18.62 -13.71 -11.23
CA VAL A 222 18.86 -13.56 -9.78
C VAL A 222 17.78 -12.69 -9.13
N TYR A 223 17.49 -11.52 -9.71
CA TYR A 223 16.61 -10.54 -9.07
C TYR A 223 15.12 -10.73 -9.33
N LEU A 224 14.72 -11.31 -10.48
CA LEU A 224 13.31 -11.53 -10.84
C LEU A 224 12.88 -13.00 -10.78
N LYS A 225 13.82 -13.94 -10.72
CA LYS A 225 13.64 -15.39 -10.99
C LYS A 225 13.50 -15.71 -12.49
N PRO A 226 14.00 -16.87 -12.96
CA PRO A 226 13.94 -17.27 -14.36
C PRO A 226 12.55 -17.25 -14.98
N GLU A 227 11.52 -17.62 -14.21
CA GLU A 227 10.14 -17.66 -14.69
C GLU A 227 9.61 -16.27 -15.06
N ARG A 228 10.06 -15.22 -14.37
CA ARG A 228 9.65 -13.84 -14.66
C ARG A 228 10.39 -13.27 -15.87
N VAL A 229 11.66 -13.62 -16.05
CA VAL A 229 12.41 -13.25 -17.25
C VAL A 229 11.82 -13.94 -18.47
N ARG A 230 11.51 -15.24 -18.36
CA ARG A 230 10.83 -16.01 -19.40
C ARG A 230 9.47 -15.41 -19.76
N MET A 231 8.70 -14.99 -18.76
CA MET A 231 7.43 -14.30 -18.97
C MET A 231 7.61 -13.02 -19.81
N LEU A 232 8.62 -12.19 -19.52
CA LEU A 232 8.90 -10.99 -20.31
C LEU A 232 9.25 -11.30 -21.76
N GLN A 233 10.12 -12.28 -21.99
CA GLN A 233 10.50 -12.71 -23.34
C GLN A 233 9.28 -13.14 -24.17
N LEU A 234 8.36 -13.92 -23.55
CA LEU A 234 7.11 -14.34 -24.20
C LEU A 234 6.18 -13.17 -24.50
N ILE A 235 6.05 -12.21 -23.59
CA ILE A 235 5.25 -11.01 -23.83
C ILE A 235 5.81 -10.21 -25.02
N ILE A 236 7.14 -10.07 -25.11
CA ILE A 236 7.76 -9.35 -26.23
C ILE A 236 7.58 -10.12 -27.54
N GLU A 237 7.72 -11.44 -27.54
CA GLU A 237 7.43 -12.28 -28.70
C GLU A 237 5.98 -12.08 -29.18
N PHE A 238 5.02 -12.05 -28.24
CA PHE A 238 3.61 -11.76 -28.54
C PHE A 238 3.43 -10.42 -29.27
N PHE A 239 4.09 -9.35 -28.80
CA PHE A 239 4.01 -8.04 -29.47
C PHE A 239 4.66 -8.04 -30.86
N LYS A 240 5.84 -8.67 -31.01
CA LYS A 240 6.54 -8.76 -32.31
C LYS A 240 5.78 -9.56 -33.36
N ARG A 241 4.90 -10.48 -32.97
CA ARG A 241 4.02 -11.26 -33.87
C ARG A 241 2.78 -10.49 -34.35
N GLY A 242 2.70 -9.18 -34.09
CA GLY A 242 1.54 -8.39 -34.47
C GLY A 242 0.29 -8.70 -33.64
N ARG A 243 0.47 -9.11 -32.38
CA ARG A 243 -0.61 -9.32 -31.39
C ARG A 243 -1.61 -10.43 -31.76
N LYS A 244 -1.23 -11.34 -32.67
CA LYS A 244 -2.02 -12.52 -33.05
C LYS A 244 -1.83 -13.65 -32.03
N ILE A 245 -2.91 -14.10 -31.42
CA ILE A 245 -2.92 -15.11 -30.34
C ILE A 245 -3.31 -16.48 -30.91
N GLU A 246 -4.02 -16.48 -32.02
CA GLU A 246 -4.50 -17.66 -32.69
C GLU A 246 -3.32 -18.57 -33.04
N ASN A 247 -3.37 -19.82 -32.57
CA ASN A 247 -2.36 -20.86 -32.82
C ASN A 247 -0.94 -20.57 -32.30
N TRP A 248 -0.77 -19.64 -31.35
CA TRP A 248 0.54 -19.44 -30.73
C TRP A 248 0.85 -20.55 -29.72
N SER A 249 1.76 -21.46 -30.09
CA SER A 249 2.13 -22.64 -29.28
C SER A 249 2.61 -22.31 -27.86
N ARG A 250 3.19 -21.12 -27.65
CA ARG A 250 3.70 -20.65 -26.36
C ARG A 250 2.65 -19.92 -25.50
N LEU A 251 1.42 -19.74 -26.00
CA LEU A 251 0.35 -19.09 -25.24
C LEU A 251 0.04 -19.82 -23.92
N LYS A 252 0.06 -21.16 -23.92
CA LYS A 252 -0.18 -21.97 -22.71
C LYS A 252 0.89 -21.70 -21.64
N GLU A 253 2.15 -21.54 -22.06
CA GLU A 253 3.25 -21.18 -21.17
C GLU A 253 3.05 -19.77 -20.60
N LEU A 254 2.75 -18.79 -21.47
CA LEU A 254 2.49 -17.41 -21.04
C LEU A 254 1.32 -17.33 -20.05
N LYS A 255 0.21 -18.02 -20.32
CA LYS A 255 -0.95 -18.12 -19.42
C LYS A 255 -0.54 -18.57 -18.02
N LYS A 256 0.25 -19.64 -17.92
CA LYS A 256 0.74 -20.17 -16.63
C LYS A 256 1.61 -19.15 -15.89
N LEU A 257 2.54 -18.50 -16.60
CA LEU A 257 3.47 -17.54 -16.00
C LEU A 257 2.75 -16.26 -15.54
N ILE A 258 1.80 -15.76 -16.33
CA ILE A 258 0.97 -14.61 -15.96
C ILE A 258 0.06 -14.94 -14.78
N LEU A 259 -0.59 -16.11 -14.77
CA LEU A 259 -1.38 -16.54 -13.61
C LEU A 259 -0.51 -16.56 -12.34
N SER A 260 0.69 -17.16 -12.42
CA SER A 260 1.64 -17.16 -11.30
C SER A 260 2.05 -15.74 -10.88
N PHE A 261 2.17 -14.79 -11.82
CA PHE A 261 2.45 -13.39 -11.50
C PHE A 261 1.27 -12.73 -10.78
N ARG A 262 0.05 -12.95 -11.27
CA ARG A 262 -1.18 -12.36 -10.73
C ARG A 262 -1.53 -12.91 -9.35
N ILE A 263 -1.41 -14.23 -9.13
CA ILE A 263 -1.56 -14.85 -7.81
C ILE A 263 -0.59 -14.19 -6.83
N ALA A 264 0.67 -14.07 -7.22
CA ALA A 264 1.67 -13.52 -6.34
C ALA A 264 1.45 -11.99 -6.12
N THR A 265 0.86 -11.26 -7.08
CA THR A 265 0.45 -9.85 -6.89
C THR A 265 -0.71 -9.76 -5.90
N ALA A 266 -1.70 -10.65 -6.00
CA ALA A 266 -2.81 -10.71 -5.07
C ALA A 266 -2.36 -11.11 -3.65
N GLU A 267 -1.41 -12.06 -3.55
CA GLU A 267 -0.76 -12.40 -2.28
C GLU A 267 -0.07 -11.19 -1.65
N HIS A 268 0.62 -10.37 -2.46
CA HIS A 268 1.22 -9.14 -2.00
C HIS A 268 0.17 -8.12 -1.51
N MET A 269 -0.94 -7.96 -2.24
CA MET A 269 -1.96 -6.97 -1.91
C MET A 269 -2.75 -7.32 -0.65
N GLY A 270 -2.89 -8.60 -0.30
CA GLY A 270 -3.42 -8.93 1.03
C GLY A 270 -3.61 -10.38 1.36
N VAL A 271 -2.49 -11.08 1.46
CA VAL A 271 -2.48 -12.37 2.12
C VAL A 271 -1.61 -12.32 3.39
N GLN A 272 -2.26 -12.44 4.55
CA GLN A 272 -1.77 -13.29 5.61
C GLN A 272 -2.36 -14.70 5.38
N GLY A 273 -1.60 -15.67 4.82
CA GLY A 273 -2.09 -17.07 4.77
C GLY A 273 -1.62 -18.00 3.62
N ILE A 274 -1.46 -17.53 2.38
CA ILE A 274 -1.27 -18.35 1.15
C ILE A 274 0.16 -18.29 0.60
N SER A 275 0.89 -17.17 0.77
CA SER A 275 2.34 -17.24 0.64
C SER A 275 2.82 -18.15 1.76
N SER A 276 3.19 -19.38 1.42
CA SER A 276 3.73 -20.30 2.42
C SER A 276 4.78 -19.52 3.22
N MET A 277 4.71 -19.57 4.55
CA MET A 277 5.76 -18.98 5.40
C MET A 277 7.15 -19.40 4.92
N ARG A 278 7.28 -20.52 4.19
CA ARG A 278 8.48 -20.99 3.49
C ARG A 278 9.06 -20.00 2.47
N GLU A 279 8.26 -19.29 1.67
CA GLU A 279 8.72 -18.27 0.70
C GLU A 279 9.09 -16.96 1.42
N LEU A 280 8.29 -16.52 2.39
CA LEU A 280 8.57 -15.34 3.22
C LEU A 280 9.78 -15.55 4.17
N ARG A 281 10.04 -16.80 4.60
CA ARG A 281 11.22 -17.21 5.39
C ARG A 281 12.52 -17.20 4.61
N LYS A 282 12.50 -17.13 3.27
CA LYS A 282 13.72 -17.06 2.43
C LYS A 282 14.39 -15.67 2.47
N CYS A 283 13.74 -14.64 3.03
CA CYS A 283 14.43 -13.39 3.34
C CYS A 283 15.52 -13.65 4.36
N ARG A 284 16.78 -13.68 3.92
CA ARG A 284 17.93 -13.70 4.83
C ARG A 284 17.87 -12.42 5.67
N VAL A 285 17.95 -12.58 6.98
CA VAL A 285 18.16 -11.45 7.87
C VAL A 285 19.66 -11.43 8.12
N LYS A 286 20.37 -10.42 7.60
CA LYS A 286 21.79 -10.24 7.90
C LYS A 286 21.88 -9.62 9.29
N LYS A 287 22.36 -10.39 10.26
CA LYS A 287 22.75 -9.85 11.56
C LYS A 287 24.06 -9.07 11.36
N ILE A 288 24.10 -7.81 11.76
CA ILE A 288 25.33 -7.01 11.74
C ILE A 288 26.26 -7.50 12.86
N GLU A 289 27.50 -7.83 12.52
CA GLU A 289 28.56 -8.11 13.49
C GLU A 289 29.23 -6.80 13.95
N LYS A 290 29.86 -6.75 15.14
CA LYS A 290 30.52 -5.53 15.67
C LYS A 290 31.52 -4.87 14.70
N LYS A 291 32.05 -5.61 13.74
CA LYS A 291 33.02 -5.15 12.72
C LYS A 291 32.37 -4.51 11.49
N ASP A 292 31.08 -4.74 11.26
CA ASP A 292 30.36 -4.17 10.14
C ASP A 292 30.08 -2.69 10.42
N LYS A 293 30.46 -1.80 9.50
CA LYS A 293 30.13 -0.38 9.61
C LYS A 293 28.61 -0.22 9.63
N LEU A 294 28.08 0.32 10.74
CA LEU A 294 26.69 0.75 10.80
C LEU A 294 26.46 1.81 9.72
N PRO A 295 25.38 1.72 8.93
CA PRO A 295 25.03 2.82 8.07
C PRO A 295 24.68 4.04 8.96
N PRO A 296 25.00 5.28 8.54
CA PRO A 296 24.88 6.47 9.40
C PRO A 296 23.42 6.82 9.73
N GLU A 297 23.09 7.05 11.02
CA GLU A 297 21.72 7.29 11.52
C GLU A 297 20.93 8.40 10.81
N LYS A 298 21.61 9.43 10.33
CA LYS A 298 20.99 10.57 9.61
C LYS A 298 20.52 10.24 8.19
N SER A 299 20.88 9.09 7.64
CA SER A 299 20.50 8.67 6.28
C SER A 299 19.18 7.90 6.19
N PHE A 300 18.46 7.75 7.31
CA PHE A 300 17.35 6.77 7.42
C PHE A 300 15.95 7.33 7.56
N SER A 301 15.81 8.63 7.79
CA SER A 301 14.51 9.29 7.90
C SER A 301 14.59 10.66 7.26
N LYS A 302 13.64 10.96 6.38
CA LYS A 302 13.40 12.30 5.83
C LYS A 302 12.01 12.73 6.25
N LEU A 303 11.93 13.79 7.05
CA LEU A 303 10.66 14.45 7.36
C LEU A 303 10.10 15.05 6.06
N ILE A 304 8.87 14.71 5.72
CA ILE A 304 8.16 15.27 4.56
C ILE A 304 7.32 16.44 5.02
N SER A 305 6.47 16.21 6.04
CA SER A 305 5.57 17.23 6.52
C SER A 305 5.37 17.16 8.03
N LYS A 306 5.31 18.35 8.62
CA LYS A 306 4.96 18.59 10.01
C LYS A 306 3.94 19.70 10.03
N SER A 307 2.68 19.34 10.23
CA SER A 307 1.62 20.32 10.43
C SER A 307 1.48 20.58 11.93
N SER A 308 1.45 21.85 12.32
CA SER A 308 1.16 22.29 13.69
C SER A 308 -0.19 21.76 14.20
N ASN A 309 -1.12 21.50 13.29
CA ASN A 309 -2.46 20.96 13.58
C ASN A 309 -2.55 19.43 13.46
N SER A 310 -1.46 18.76 13.06
CA SER A 310 -1.45 17.32 12.89
C SER A 310 -0.99 16.58 14.14
N ILE A 311 -1.70 15.50 14.47
CA ILE A 311 -1.36 14.62 15.60
C ILE A 311 -0.14 13.72 15.27
N PHE A 312 0.36 13.79 14.04
CA PHE A 312 1.47 12.98 13.56
C PHE A 312 2.29 13.75 12.52
N GLU A 313 3.57 13.40 12.43
CA GLU A 313 4.52 13.81 11.41
C GLU A 313 4.53 12.74 10.29
N LEU A 314 4.69 13.16 9.03
CA LEU A 314 4.93 12.25 7.91
C LEU A 314 6.43 12.17 7.64
N GLU A 315 6.98 10.95 7.71
CA GLU A 315 8.38 10.68 7.37
C GLU A 315 8.47 9.60 6.29
N VAL A 316 9.55 9.57 5.51
CA VAL A 316 9.96 8.38 4.76
C VAL A 316 11.13 7.73 5.47
N ARG A 317 11.06 6.41 5.70
CA ARG A 317 12.08 5.69 6.46
C ARG A 317 12.48 4.36 5.85
N SER A 318 13.77 4.04 5.94
CA SER A 318 14.32 2.71 5.68
C SER A 318 14.75 1.97 6.95
N GLY A 319 14.89 2.69 8.08
CA GLY A 319 15.29 2.13 9.37
C GLY A 319 14.20 2.23 10.43
N PHE A 320 13.85 1.08 11.00
CA PHE A 320 12.79 0.96 12.01
C PHE A 320 13.39 0.49 13.32
N ARG A 321 13.42 1.37 14.33
CA ARG A 321 13.86 1.02 15.69
C ARG A 321 12.71 0.35 16.46
N GLY A 322 13.05 -0.45 17.45
CA GLY A 322 12.14 -1.03 18.44
C GLY A 322 12.93 -1.62 19.61
N ILE A 323 12.22 -2.14 20.61
CA ILE A 323 12.84 -2.73 21.81
C ILE A 323 13.71 -3.98 21.51
N ASP A 324 13.45 -4.58 20.35
CA ASP A 324 14.11 -5.79 19.82
C ASP A 324 15.30 -5.48 18.91
N GLY A 325 15.56 -4.21 18.59
CA GLY A 325 16.62 -3.79 17.67
C GLY A 325 16.12 -2.92 16.53
N ILE A 326 16.99 -2.73 15.53
CA ILE A 326 16.69 -1.95 14.32
C ILE A 326 16.57 -2.90 13.13
N ILE A 327 15.44 -2.79 12.40
CA ILE A 327 15.20 -3.50 11.14
C ILE A 327 15.34 -2.51 9.99
N TYR A 328 16.18 -2.84 9.01
CA TYR A 328 16.36 -2.05 7.79
C TYR A 328 15.68 -2.68 6.59
N THR A 329 14.95 -1.85 5.85
CA THR A 329 14.29 -2.18 4.60
C THR A 329 15.09 -1.66 3.42
N LEU A 330 14.99 -2.32 2.26
CA LEU A 330 15.59 -1.82 1.02
C LEU A 330 14.80 -0.62 0.48
N GLN A 331 13.48 -0.71 0.57
CA GLN A 331 12.59 0.38 0.24
C GLN A 331 12.54 1.39 1.36
N GLU A 332 12.43 2.66 1.02
CA GLU A 332 11.94 3.64 1.97
C GLU A 332 10.41 3.60 2.01
N ILE A 333 9.85 3.58 3.22
CA ILE A 333 8.41 3.43 3.47
C ILE A 333 7.89 4.73 4.09
N PRO A 334 6.78 5.29 3.58
CA PRO A 334 6.11 6.41 4.21
C PRO A 334 5.44 5.97 5.52
N VAL A 335 5.67 6.72 6.59
CA VAL A 335 5.18 6.41 7.94
C VAL A 335 4.55 7.61 8.62
N GLY A 336 3.49 7.35 9.38
CA GLY A 336 3.03 8.28 10.40
C GLY A 336 3.86 8.10 11.66
N LYS A 337 4.42 9.19 12.18
CA LYS A 337 5.12 9.23 13.46
C LYS A 337 4.28 10.00 14.48
N VAL A 338 4.01 9.37 15.62
CA VAL A 338 3.35 10.01 16.76
C VAL A 338 4.38 10.25 17.84
N THR A 339 4.47 11.49 18.30
CA THR A 339 5.29 11.89 19.45
C THR A 339 4.36 12.51 20.48
N PRO A 340 4.08 11.84 21.61
CA PRO A 340 3.32 12.42 22.70
C PRO A 340 4.02 13.68 23.22
N ILE A 341 3.20 14.69 23.49
CA ILE A 341 3.65 15.93 24.13
C ILE A 341 3.63 15.67 25.65
N ASP A 342 4.66 16.15 26.35
CA ASP A 342 4.74 16.18 27.82
C ASP A 342 4.59 14.82 28.54
N THR A 343 5.60 13.96 28.39
CA THR A 343 5.71 12.74 29.19
C THR A 343 7.16 12.44 29.57
N ASP A 344 7.36 12.09 30.84
CA ASP A 344 8.64 11.63 31.39
C ASP A 344 8.84 10.11 31.21
N ASP A 345 7.86 9.40 30.65
CA ASP A 345 7.96 7.97 30.40
C ASP A 345 8.87 7.68 29.19
N ASN A 346 10.11 7.29 29.48
CA ASN A 346 11.11 6.89 28.49
C ASN A 346 10.73 5.62 27.69
N ASN A 347 9.62 4.96 28.00
CA ASN A 347 9.11 3.80 27.26
C ASN A 347 7.77 4.08 26.57
N ILE A 348 7.32 5.33 26.52
CA ILE A 348 6.01 5.66 25.96
C ILE A 348 5.88 5.22 24.51
N GLY A 349 6.92 5.39 23.68
CA GLY A 349 6.90 4.95 22.29
C GLY A 349 6.62 3.45 22.17
N PHE A 350 7.24 2.63 23.02
CA PHE A 350 7.01 1.19 23.03
C PHE A 350 5.64 0.80 23.58
N LYS A 351 5.14 1.48 24.63
CA LYS A 351 3.77 1.25 25.13
C LYS A 351 2.72 1.55 24.06
N LEU A 352 2.86 2.67 23.34
CA LEU A 352 1.96 3.02 22.24
C LEU A 352 2.02 2.02 21.10
N PHE A 353 3.22 1.54 20.76
CA PHE A 353 3.38 0.44 19.80
C PHE A 353 2.60 -0.81 20.23
N LEU A 354 2.68 -1.22 21.50
CA LEU A 354 1.99 -2.40 22.01
C LEU A 354 0.46 -2.24 22.00
N ARG A 355 -0.05 -1.07 22.38
CA ARG A 355 -1.50 -0.76 22.29
C ARG A 355 -2.00 -0.91 20.85
N HIS A 356 -1.29 -0.28 19.91
CA HIS A 356 -1.61 -0.38 18.48
C HIS A 356 -1.47 -1.83 17.96
N PHE A 357 -0.46 -2.56 18.42
CA PHE A 357 -0.25 -3.96 18.05
C PHE A 357 -1.45 -4.84 18.46
N ILE A 358 -1.92 -4.71 19.71
CA ILE A 358 -3.09 -5.47 20.20
C ILE A 358 -4.31 -5.14 19.36
N ALA A 359 -4.62 -3.86 19.16
CA ALA A 359 -5.76 -3.45 18.36
C ALA A 359 -5.69 -4.00 16.92
N LYS A 360 -4.50 -3.92 16.30
CA LYS A 360 -4.27 -4.46 14.96
C LYS A 360 -4.41 -5.99 14.91
N LYS A 361 -4.06 -6.71 15.98
CA LYS A 361 -4.23 -8.18 16.01
C LYS A 361 -5.70 -8.56 16.16
N LEU A 362 -6.46 -7.87 17.02
CA LEU A 362 -7.91 -8.09 17.12
C LEU A 362 -8.60 -7.86 15.78
N GLU A 363 -8.31 -6.74 15.10
CA GLU A 363 -8.84 -6.50 13.74
C GLU A 363 -8.51 -7.65 12.78
N ASN A 364 -7.27 -8.16 12.79
CA ASN A 364 -6.92 -9.28 11.93
C ASN A 364 -7.78 -10.51 12.22
N ALA A 365 -8.07 -10.81 13.49
CA ALA A 365 -8.93 -11.93 13.85
C ALA A 365 -10.37 -11.71 13.36
N TYR A 366 -10.91 -10.50 13.53
CA TYR A 366 -12.27 -10.13 13.07
C TYR A 366 -12.41 -10.24 11.55
N ILE A 367 -11.41 -9.78 10.79
CA ILE A 367 -11.42 -9.91 9.33
C ILE A 367 -11.33 -11.38 8.90
N SER A 368 -10.44 -12.17 9.51
CA SER A 368 -10.30 -13.58 9.18
C SER A 368 -11.51 -14.43 9.59
N GLU A 369 -12.30 -13.99 10.56
CA GLU A 369 -13.61 -14.58 10.86
C GLU A 369 -14.70 -14.16 9.86
N GLY A 370 -14.50 -13.06 9.13
CA GLY A 370 -15.48 -12.52 8.20
C GLY A 370 -16.45 -11.51 8.82
N ARG A 371 -16.13 -10.94 10.00
CA ARG A 371 -16.95 -9.88 10.63
C ARG A 371 -17.01 -8.62 9.78
N TYR A 372 -15.92 -8.28 9.10
CA TYR A 372 -15.84 -7.24 8.08
C TYR A 372 -14.64 -7.52 7.16
N SER A 373 -14.67 -7.03 5.93
CA SER A 373 -13.73 -7.45 4.86
C SER A 373 -12.57 -6.49 4.58
N TYR A 374 -12.51 -5.33 5.25
CA TYR A 374 -11.51 -4.31 4.99
C TYR A 374 -10.81 -3.86 6.27
N ALA A 375 -9.48 -3.74 6.24
CA ALA A 375 -8.73 -3.27 7.39
C ALA A 375 -8.89 -1.76 7.59
N HIS A 376 -9.14 -1.33 8.82
CA HIS A 376 -9.25 0.08 9.22
C HIS A 376 -8.10 0.53 10.12
N ILE A 377 -7.33 -0.38 10.70
CA ILE A 377 -6.16 -0.07 11.53
C ILE A 377 -4.87 -0.24 10.74
N SER A 378 -4.02 0.78 10.82
CA SER A 378 -2.66 0.77 10.28
C SER A 378 -1.76 -0.27 10.99
N ARG A 379 -0.62 -0.65 10.40
CA ARG A 379 0.37 -1.53 11.03
C ARG A 379 1.36 -0.70 11.82
N PRO A 380 1.51 -0.89 13.14
CA PRO A 380 2.68 -0.38 13.85
C PRO A 380 3.96 -1.05 13.33
N LEU A 381 5.00 -0.26 13.08
CA LEU A 381 6.24 -0.70 12.42
C LEU A 381 7.45 -0.66 13.35
N GLY A 382 7.43 0.22 14.34
CA GLY A 382 8.49 0.36 15.32
C GLY A 382 8.21 1.47 16.32
N SER A 383 9.17 1.67 17.21
CA SER A 383 9.18 2.73 18.21
C SER A 383 10.60 3.15 18.55
N ASP A 384 10.75 4.39 18.96
CA ASP A 384 11.89 4.85 19.76
C ASP A 384 11.43 5.12 21.20
N VAL A 385 12.24 5.87 21.96
CA VAL A 385 11.98 6.21 23.37
C VAL A 385 10.65 6.95 23.51
N LYS A 386 10.44 7.99 22.68
CA LYS A 386 9.30 8.92 22.83
C LYS A 386 8.28 8.79 21.72
N SER A 387 8.61 8.19 20.59
CA SER A 387 7.74 8.12 19.42
C SER A 387 7.48 6.68 18.98
N TYR A 388 6.37 6.48 18.27
CA TYR A 388 6.14 5.25 17.53
C TYR A 388 5.72 5.52 16.09
N TYR A 389 5.98 4.54 15.24
CA TYR A 389 5.84 4.61 13.79
C TYR A 389 4.80 3.61 13.33
N TYR A 390 3.96 4.01 12.38
CA TYR A 390 3.01 3.13 11.72
C TYR A 390 2.93 3.41 10.21
N ASP A 391 2.43 2.45 9.42
CA ASP A 391 2.27 2.64 7.97
C ASP A 391 1.36 3.83 7.65
N TRP A 392 1.82 4.71 6.77
CA TRP A 392 1.07 5.93 6.48
C TRP A 392 -0.29 5.62 5.85
N ALA A 393 -1.34 6.17 6.46
CA ALA A 393 -2.71 6.07 5.97
C ALA A 393 -2.96 7.23 5.00
N TRP A 394 -2.69 7.02 3.71
CA TRP A 394 -2.94 8.02 2.66
C TRP A 394 -4.39 8.49 2.62
N GLY A 395 -4.63 9.80 2.72
CA GLY A 395 -5.96 10.43 2.63
C GLY A 395 -6.07 11.70 3.45
N ASP A 396 -7.29 12.19 3.64
CA ASP A 396 -7.59 13.49 4.29
C ASP A 396 -8.36 13.33 5.60
N LYS A 397 -8.15 14.28 6.53
CA LYS A 397 -8.90 14.39 7.80
C LYS A 397 -10.25 15.06 7.55
N ARG A 398 -11.17 14.36 6.91
CA ARG A 398 -12.47 14.91 6.46
C ARG A 398 -13.68 14.08 6.87
N CYS A 399 -13.54 13.19 7.84
CA CYS A 399 -14.68 12.42 8.33
C CYS A 399 -15.56 13.30 9.21
N LEU A 400 -16.76 13.63 8.74
CA LEU A 400 -17.73 14.44 9.48
C LEU A 400 -18.15 13.75 10.77
N LYS A 401 -18.17 14.52 11.87
CA LYS A 401 -18.62 14.07 13.20
C LYS A 401 -19.98 13.37 13.15
N LYS A 402 -20.93 13.93 12.41
CA LYS A 402 -22.30 13.38 12.24
C LYS A 402 -22.32 11.93 11.71
N LEU A 403 -21.30 11.51 10.95
CA LEU A 403 -21.20 10.15 10.43
C LEU A 403 -20.74 9.14 11.48
N LEU A 404 -19.99 9.60 12.48
CA LEU A 404 -19.45 8.77 13.57
C LEU A 404 -20.44 8.57 14.72
N GLU A 405 -21.42 9.47 14.83
CA GLU A 405 -22.48 9.46 15.85
C GLU A 405 -23.68 8.57 15.46
N LEU A 406 -23.64 7.94 14.27
CA LEU A 406 -24.64 7.00 13.85
C LEU A 406 -24.56 5.71 14.69
N ASN A 407 -25.54 5.51 15.56
CA ASN A 407 -25.71 4.30 16.38
C ASN A 407 -26.35 3.14 15.60
N ARG A 408 -26.05 3.03 14.30
CA ARG A 408 -26.54 1.95 13.42
C ARG A 408 -25.54 1.66 12.31
N GLN A 409 -25.66 0.48 11.69
CA GLN A 409 -24.94 0.15 10.47
C GLN A 409 -25.26 1.14 9.35
N SER A 410 -24.27 1.43 8.50
CA SER A 410 -24.49 2.20 7.27
C SER A 410 -25.45 1.45 6.33
N ASN A 411 -26.36 2.18 5.69
CA ASN A 411 -27.23 1.66 4.64
C ASN A 411 -26.62 1.83 3.23
N LYS A 412 -25.35 2.25 3.13
CA LYS A 412 -24.66 2.62 1.89
C LYS A 412 -25.23 3.81 1.13
N GLN A 413 -26.23 4.50 1.69
CA GLN A 413 -26.65 5.83 1.26
C GLN A 413 -26.15 6.92 2.21
N GLU A 414 -25.95 6.57 3.49
CA GLU A 414 -25.43 7.45 4.52
C GLU A 414 -24.51 6.71 5.51
N GLY A 415 -23.64 7.47 6.19
CA GLY A 415 -22.79 6.99 7.27
C GLY A 415 -21.37 6.59 6.85
N LEU A 416 -20.61 6.09 7.82
CA LEU A 416 -19.27 5.56 7.63
C LEU A 416 -19.35 4.03 7.58
N ASP A 417 -19.12 3.44 6.40
CA ASP A 417 -19.27 1.99 6.21
C ASP A 417 -18.35 1.20 7.16
N GLN A 418 -18.88 0.14 7.79
CA GLN A 418 -18.24 -0.69 8.82
C GLN A 418 -17.87 0.00 10.14
N TRP A 419 -18.19 1.29 10.34
CA TRP A 419 -17.84 2.00 11.58
C TRP A 419 -18.54 1.42 12.82
N TYR A 420 -19.83 1.15 12.72
CA TYR A 420 -20.62 0.64 13.84
C TYR A 420 -20.10 -0.72 14.33
N GLU A 421 -19.91 -1.65 13.40
CA GLU A 421 -19.37 -2.98 13.66
C GLU A 421 -17.96 -2.90 14.24
N PHE A 422 -17.11 -2.05 13.65
CA PHE A 422 -15.77 -1.79 14.13
C PHE A 422 -15.79 -1.34 15.59
N VAL A 423 -16.53 -0.28 15.93
CA VAL A 423 -16.63 0.21 17.31
C VAL A 423 -17.20 -0.84 18.25
N HIS A 424 -18.26 -1.54 17.84
CA HIS A 424 -18.93 -2.54 18.65
C HIS A 424 -17.98 -3.67 19.05
N TYR A 425 -17.32 -4.32 18.09
CA TYR A 425 -16.42 -5.45 18.38
C TYR A 425 -15.17 -5.05 19.16
N PHE A 426 -14.70 -3.82 19.01
CA PHE A 426 -13.58 -3.33 19.82
C PHE A 426 -14.02 -2.96 21.24
N ASN A 427 -15.21 -2.38 21.41
CA ASN A 427 -15.76 -2.09 22.73
C ASN A 427 -16.04 -3.38 23.52
N GLU A 428 -16.50 -4.46 22.86
CA GLU A 428 -16.60 -5.81 23.46
C GLU A 428 -15.24 -6.28 24.03
N ALA A 429 -14.15 -6.01 23.32
CA ALA A 429 -12.79 -6.33 23.75
C ALA A 429 -12.19 -5.31 24.75
N GLY A 430 -12.96 -4.30 25.20
CA GLY A 430 -12.49 -3.27 26.13
C GLY A 430 -11.63 -2.17 25.49
N ILE A 431 -11.76 -1.95 24.18
CA ILE A 431 -11.07 -0.86 23.46
C ILE A 431 -12.12 0.13 22.95
N ASP A 432 -12.08 1.34 23.49
CA ASP A 432 -13.00 2.41 23.12
C ASP A 432 -12.32 3.40 22.14
N PHE A 433 -12.86 3.40 20.91
CA PHE A 433 -12.41 4.24 19.82
C PHE A 433 -13.17 5.57 19.68
N VAL A 434 -14.20 5.79 20.48
CA VAL A 434 -15.19 6.87 20.32
C VAL A 434 -15.03 7.96 21.37
N SER A 435 -14.94 7.62 22.65
CA SER A 435 -15.07 8.61 23.74
C SER A 435 -14.04 9.74 23.73
N ARG A 436 -12.88 9.50 23.11
CA ARG A 436 -11.77 10.46 23.02
C ARG A 436 -11.42 10.87 21.58
N LEU A 437 -12.40 10.83 20.68
CA LEU A 437 -12.22 11.40 19.34
C LEU A 437 -12.06 12.92 19.44
N THR A 438 -11.08 13.44 18.70
CA THR A 438 -10.83 14.89 18.63
C THR A 438 -11.29 15.42 17.28
N PHE A 439 -11.78 16.67 17.28
CA PHE A 439 -12.39 17.28 16.10
C PHE A 439 -11.71 18.61 15.75
N ILE A 440 -11.78 18.98 14.46
CA ILE A 440 -11.42 20.30 13.94
C ILE A 440 -12.58 20.86 13.13
N PRO A 441 -12.74 22.20 13.09
CA PRO A 441 -13.64 22.84 12.14
C PRO A 441 -13.27 22.47 10.70
N SER A 442 -14.28 22.28 9.85
CA SER A 442 -14.07 22.18 8.41
C SER A 442 -13.61 23.53 7.86
N PRO A 443 -12.62 23.55 6.94
CA PRO A 443 -12.21 24.79 6.29
C PRO A 443 -13.29 25.35 5.34
N TYR A 444 -14.25 24.51 4.92
CA TYR A 444 -15.32 24.90 3.99
C TYR A 444 -16.59 25.36 4.68
N ASN A 445 -16.90 24.77 5.84
CA ASN A 445 -18.07 25.12 6.64
C ASN A 445 -17.72 25.07 8.13
N PRO A 446 -17.54 26.22 8.81
CA PRO A 446 -17.15 26.24 10.22
C PRO A 446 -18.12 25.53 11.18
N LYS A 447 -19.37 25.28 10.76
CA LYS A 447 -20.35 24.50 11.54
C LYS A 447 -20.06 23.00 11.53
N ASP A 448 -19.39 22.52 10.48
CA ASP A 448 -19.01 21.13 10.36
C ASP A 448 -17.71 20.85 11.12
N GLN A 449 -17.65 19.67 11.74
CA GLN A 449 -16.50 19.19 12.49
C GLN A 449 -15.96 17.91 11.85
N TYR A 450 -14.66 17.87 11.57
CA TYR A 450 -13.96 16.69 11.07
C TYR A 450 -13.17 15.99 12.17
N ALA A 451 -13.28 14.67 12.24
CA ALA A 451 -12.52 13.86 13.18
C ALA A 451 -11.03 13.82 12.78
N LYS A 452 -10.13 14.29 13.67
CA LYS A 452 -8.67 14.27 13.42
C LYS A 452 -8.10 12.86 13.36
N ASN A 453 -8.79 11.91 14.00
CA ASN A 453 -8.35 10.53 14.20
C ASN A 453 -8.81 9.57 13.08
N ILE A 454 -9.60 10.06 12.12
CA ILE A 454 -10.10 9.28 10.99
C ILE A 454 -9.56 9.88 9.70
N ILE A 455 -8.81 9.08 8.95
CA ILE A 455 -8.32 9.46 7.62
C ILE A 455 -9.23 8.83 6.57
N VAL A 456 -9.80 9.66 5.72
CA VAL A 456 -10.68 9.25 4.62
C VAL A 456 -9.86 9.21 3.35
N ARG A 457 -9.78 8.03 2.75
CA ARG A 457 -8.98 7.73 1.55
C ARG A 457 -9.80 7.76 0.26
N GLN A 458 -11.13 7.74 0.38
CA GLN A 458 -12.04 7.98 -0.74
C GLN A 458 -11.77 9.40 -1.27
N PRO A 459 -11.58 9.61 -2.58
CA PRO A 459 -11.38 10.93 -3.17
C PRO A 459 -12.50 11.91 -2.82
N TYR A 460 -12.19 13.20 -2.89
CA TYR A 460 -13.19 14.25 -2.71
C TYR A 460 -14.26 14.13 -3.79
N SER A 461 -15.52 14.33 -3.42
CA SER A 461 -16.58 14.63 -4.37
C SER A 461 -17.12 16.01 -4.00
N GLU A 462 -17.49 16.81 -5.00
CA GLU A 462 -18.02 18.17 -4.77
C GLU A 462 -19.32 18.18 -3.95
N ARG A 463 -20.00 17.04 -3.83
CA ARG A 463 -21.18 16.88 -2.99
C ARG A 463 -20.77 16.56 -1.56
N GLU A 464 -21.46 17.13 -0.58
CA GLU A 464 -21.35 16.67 0.81
C GLU A 464 -21.53 15.15 0.84
N ASN A 465 -20.43 14.42 1.08
CA ASN A 465 -20.46 12.97 1.14
C ASN A 465 -21.17 12.56 2.43
N VAL A 466 -22.49 12.41 2.34
CA VAL A 466 -23.34 11.84 3.40
C VAL A 466 -22.99 10.37 3.67
N TYR A 467 -22.26 9.73 2.75
CA TYR A 467 -21.72 8.39 2.87
C TYR A 467 -20.22 8.35 2.57
N ILE A 468 -19.47 7.64 3.41
CA ILE A 468 -18.06 7.30 3.20
C ILE A 468 -17.97 5.78 3.19
N SER A 469 -17.48 5.22 2.09
CA SER A 469 -17.21 3.79 1.95
C SER A 469 -16.16 3.29 2.93
N ARG A 470 -15.81 2.00 2.89
CA ARG A 470 -14.77 1.36 3.73
C ARG A 470 -13.37 1.95 3.56
N LEU A 471 -13.17 2.91 2.64
CA LEU A 471 -11.92 3.63 2.42
C LEU A 471 -11.61 4.66 3.51
N TRP A 472 -11.56 4.23 4.76
CA TRP A 472 -11.13 5.05 5.90
C TRP A 472 -10.18 4.27 6.82
N LYS A 473 -9.39 5.00 7.61
CA LYS A 473 -8.45 4.45 8.58
C LYS A 473 -8.55 5.15 9.93
N ARG A 474 -8.51 4.38 11.01
CA ARG A 474 -8.30 4.88 12.37
C ARG A 474 -6.81 5.09 12.60
N VAL A 475 -6.44 6.30 12.99
CA VAL A 475 -5.05 6.71 13.28
C VAL A 475 -4.94 7.32 14.66
N ASN A 476 -3.72 7.31 15.22
CA ASN A 476 -3.40 7.73 16.59
C ASN A 476 -4.08 6.87 17.68
N PHE A 477 -3.27 6.01 18.31
CA PHE A 477 -3.65 5.09 19.39
C PHE A 477 -3.08 5.51 20.76
N SER A 478 -2.83 6.82 20.93
CA SER A 478 -2.43 7.40 22.22
C SER A 478 -3.48 7.15 23.30
N GLU A 479 -3.06 7.19 24.56
CA GLU A 479 -3.97 7.06 25.71
C GLU A 479 -5.03 8.18 25.72
N ASN A 480 -4.67 9.35 25.19
CA ASN A 480 -5.57 10.50 25.07
C ASN A 480 -6.54 10.39 23.90
N SER A 481 -6.38 9.41 23.00
CA SER A 481 -7.23 9.27 21.81
C SER A 481 -7.96 7.94 21.72
N THR A 482 -7.52 6.92 22.44
CA THR A 482 -8.13 5.59 22.43
C THR A 482 -8.03 5.04 23.84
N VAL A 483 -9.15 4.68 24.46
CA VAL A 483 -9.17 4.19 25.84
C VAL A 483 -9.11 2.66 25.83
N PHE A 484 -8.27 2.09 26.69
CA PHE A 484 -8.19 0.63 26.88
C PHE A 484 -8.62 0.35 28.32
N ASN A 485 -9.67 -0.45 28.49
CA ASN A 485 -10.00 -1.08 29.75
C ASN A 485 -9.23 -2.40 29.81
N TYR A 486 -8.12 -2.41 30.55
CA TYR A 486 -7.18 -3.52 30.55
C TYR A 486 -7.74 -4.78 31.22
N GLU A 487 -8.62 -4.62 32.19
CA GLU A 487 -9.31 -5.70 32.88
C GLU A 487 -10.27 -6.42 31.93
N LYS A 488 -11.14 -5.66 31.25
CA LYS A 488 -12.08 -6.19 30.25
C LYS A 488 -11.35 -6.81 29.07
N LEU A 489 -10.25 -6.19 28.62
CA LEU A 489 -9.42 -6.75 27.56
C LEU A 489 -8.75 -8.06 27.98
N ASP A 490 -8.25 -8.16 29.21
CA ASP A 490 -7.64 -9.40 29.73
C ASP A 490 -8.67 -10.54 29.80
N GLU A 491 -9.86 -10.24 30.33
CA GLU A 491 -10.99 -11.18 30.35
C GLU A 491 -11.36 -11.62 28.93
N TYR A 492 -11.52 -10.68 28.01
CA TYR A 492 -11.84 -10.96 26.61
C TYR A 492 -10.80 -11.89 25.96
N LEU A 493 -9.50 -11.61 26.12
CA LEU A 493 -8.43 -12.44 25.53
C LEU A 493 -8.39 -13.85 26.13
N LYS A 494 -8.74 -14.01 27.41
CA LYS A 494 -8.81 -15.32 28.07
C LYS A 494 -10.02 -16.12 27.58
N SER A 495 -11.20 -15.51 27.61
CA SER A 495 -12.46 -16.14 27.18
C SER A 495 -12.46 -16.49 25.69
N ASN A 496 -11.78 -15.70 24.86
CA ASN A 496 -11.70 -15.93 23.41
C ASN A 496 -10.41 -16.61 22.95
N LYS A 497 -9.67 -17.29 23.84
CA LYS A 497 -8.38 -17.93 23.51
C LYS A 497 -8.43 -18.86 22.29
N ARG A 498 -9.41 -19.78 22.25
CA ARG A 498 -9.53 -20.77 21.15
C ARG A 498 -9.82 -20.07 19.82
N TYR A 499 -10.71 -19.08 19.86
CA TYR A 499 -11.05 -18.23 18.73
C TYR A 499 -9.83 -17.48 18.19
N LEU A 500 -9.14 -16.72 19.04
CA LEU A 500 -7.99 -15.92 18.65
C LEU A 500 -6.84 -16.79 18.12
N LYS A 501 -6.59 -17.96 18.71
CA LYS A 501 -5.57 -18.90 18.20
C LYS A 501 -5.90 -19.50 16.84
N LYS A 502 -7.19 -19.64 16.50
CA LYS A 502 -7.63 -20.13 15.20
C LYS A 502 -7.34 -19.11 14.10
N TYR A 503 -7.63 -17.83 14.36
CA TYR A 503 -7.59 -16.77 13.34
C TYR A 503 -6.30 -15.95 13.32
N LEU A 504 -5.45 -16.05 14.34
CA LEU A 504 -4.15 -15.39 14.37
C LEU A 504 -3.02 -16.32 13.97
N THR A 505 -1.98 -15.74 13.35
CA THR A 505 -0.72 -16.46 13.12
C THR A 505 -0.13 -16.98 14.44
N LYS A 506 0.51 -18.15 14.40
CA LYS A 506 1.16 -18.77 15.56
C LYS A 506 2.03 -17.78 16.36
N GLY A 507 1.83 -17.75 17.68
CA GLY A 507 2.57 -16.89 18.62
C GLY A 507 1.99 -15.49 18.82
N ARG A 508 1.06 -15.04 17.97
CA ARG A 508 0.48 -13.68 18.09
C ARG A 508 -0.40 -13.53 19.32
N TYR A 509 -1.21 -14.54 19.62
CA TYR A 509 -2.02 -14.56 20.83
C TYR A 509 -1.14 -14.45 22.09
N GLU A 510 -0.10 -15.27 22.18
CA GLU A 510 0.84 -15.24 23.32
C GLU A 510 1.54 -13.88 23.43
N THR A 511 1.91 -13.27 22.31
CA THR A 511 2.50 -11.92 22.29
C THR A 511 1.52 -10.88 22.80
N MET A 512 0.22 -10.98 22.46
CA MET A 512 -0.80 -10.05 22.97
C MET A 512 -0.98 -10.16 24.48
N ILE A 513 -0.96 -11.37 25.05
CA ILE A 513 -1.04 -11.58 26.51
C ILE A 513 0.15 -10.92 27.21
N LEU A 514 1.37 -11.13 26.71
CA LEU A 514 2.57 -10.49 27.27
C LEU A 514 2.58 -8.97 27.10
N ALA A 515 2.07 -8.47 25.96
CA ALA A 515 1.93 -7.05 25.72
C ALA A 515 0.94 -6.41 26.71
N LEU A 516 -0.19 -7.06 26.96
CA LEU A 516 -1.17 -6.60 27.94
C LEU A 516 -0.58 -6.59 29.36
N LYS A 517 0.11 -7.67 29.76
CA LYS A 517 0.84 -7.75 31.02
C LYS A 517 1.80 -6.55 31.20
N TYR A 518 2.60 -6.25 30.17
CA TYR A 518 3.50 -5.09 30.19
C TYR A 518 2.75 -3.76 30.33
N LEU A 519 1.65 -3.58 29.58
CA LEU A 519 0.86 -2.35 29.60
C LEU A 519 0.17 -2.10 30.95
N LYS A 520 -0.22 -3.15 31.66
CA LYS A 520 -0.77 -3.07 33.04
C LYS A 520 0.28 -2.69 34.09
N GLY A 521 1.57 -2.70 33.74
CA GLY A 521 2.66 -2.53 34.70
C GLY A 521 2.92 -3.78 35.56
N ASP A 522 2.36 -4.93 35.17
CA ASP A 522 2.58 -6.19 35.89
C ASP A 522 4.05 -6.61 35.78
N ARG A 523 4.60 -7.19 36.86
CA ARG A 523 6.00 -7.65 36.88
C ARG A 523 6.22 -8.73 35.82
N MET A 524 7.14 -8.47 34.88
CA MET A 524 7.57 -9.44 33.88
C MET A 524 8.87 -10.13 34.30
N THR A 525 8.92 -11.46 34.15
CA THR A 525 10.17 -12.21 34.25
C THR A 525 11.08 -11.89 33.06
N ARG A 526 12.38 -12.14 33.20
CA ARG A 526 13.34 -11.99 32.08
C ARG A 526 12.93 -12.82 30.86
N LYS A 527 12.41 -14.02 31.08
CA LYS A 527 11.91 -14.92 30.01
C LYS A 527 10.68 -14.36 29.32
N GLU A 528 9.72 -13.82 30.07
CA GLU A 528 8.52 -13.18 29.52
C GLU A 528 8.87 -11.95 28.69
N MET A 529 9.75 -11.09 29.21
CA MET A 529 10.26 -9.93 28.47
C MET A 529 10.94 -10.37 27.16
N GLN A 530 11.79 -11.40 27.21
CA GLN A 530 12.43 -11.93 26.01
C GLN A 530 11.41 -12.46 24.99
N ASN A 531 10.42 -13.23 25.43
CA ASN A 531 9.35 -13.73 24.57
C ASN A 531 8.52 -12.60 23.96
N LEU A 532 8.26 -11.53 24.71
CA LEU A 532 7.59 -10.33 24.19
C LEU A 532 8.42 -9.68 23.09
N LYS A 533 9.72 -9.48 23.33
CA LYS A 533 10.64 -8.92 22.31
C LYS A 533 10.67 -9.77 21.05
N ASP A 534 10.78 -11.10 21.18
CA ASP A 534 10.80 -12.01 20.04
C ASP A 534 9.46 -12.03 19.27
N GLY A 535 8.34 -11.98 19.98
CA GLY A 535 7.00 -11.89 19.40
C GLY A 535 6.77 -10.57 18.63
N VAL A 536 7.22 -9.45 19.22
CA VAL A 536 7.22 -8.12 18.60
C VAL A 536 8.14 -8.11 17.38
N HIS A 537 9.36 -8.63 17.49
CA HIS A 537 10.30 -8.72 16.38
C HIS A 537 9.71 -9.49 15.19
N ALA A 538 9.17 -10.69 15.46
CA ALA A 538 8.49 -11.49 14.44
C ALA A 538 7.29 -10.76 13.83
N TYR A 539 6.63 -9.88 14.58
CA TYR A 539 5.55 -9.03 14.06
C TYR A 539 6.08 -7.96 13.13
N ARG A 540 7.08 -7.20 13.59
CA ARG A 540 7.69 -6.11 12.82
C ARG A 540 8.28 -6.61 11.51
N ILE A 541 9.02 -7.73 11.54
CA ILE A 541 9.52 -8.38 10.32
C ILE A 541 8.38 -8.77 9.38
N SER A 542 7.29 -9.35 9.90
CA SER A 542 6.12 -9.69 9.07
C SER A 542 5.47 -8.44 8.47
N ALA A 543 5.26 -7.38 9.26
CA ALA A 543 4.65 -6.14 8.81
C ALA A 543 5.51 -5.42 7.77
N LEU A 544 6.81 -5.26 8.04
CA LEU A 544 7.77 -4.65 7.12
C LEU A 544 7.98 -5.48 5.86
N ARG A 545 7.88 -6.81 5.92
CA ARG A 545 7.86 -7.65 4.71
C ARG A 545 6.68 -7.31 3.81
N HIS A 546 5.49 -7.16 4.36
CA HIS A 546 4.33 -6.75 3.54
C HIS A 546 4.57 -5.40 2.85
N LEU A 547 5.23 -4.45 3.52
CA LEU A 547 5.49 -3.11 3.00
C LEU A 547 6.75 -2.99 2.13
N ASN A 548 7.77 -3.83 2.33
CA ASN A 548 9.04 -3.82 1.58
C ASN A 548 8.99 -4.74 0.34
N HIS A 549 8.01 -5.64 0.24
CA HIS A 549 7.82 -6.56 -0.89
C HIS A 549 7.10 -5.93 -2.11
N TYR A 550 7.29 -4.64 -2.41
CA TYR A 550 6.79 -4.06 -3.66
C TYR A 550 7.45 -4.61 -4.95
N GLY A 551 8.30 -5.64 -4.85
CA GLY A 551 8.64 -6.60 -5.92
C GLY A 551 8.61 -8.06 -5.44
N PHE A 552 8.55 -9.04 -6.34
CA PHE A 552 8.41 -10.48 -6.02
C PHE A 552 9.58 -11.18 -5.30
N GLY A 553 9.45 -11.49 -4.01
CA GLY A 553 10.45 -12.27 -3.25
C GLY A 553 11.52 -11.40 -2.57
N PRO A 554 12.38 -11.96 -1.71
CA PRO A 554 13.46 -11.21 -1.10
C PRO A 554 14.42 -10.68 -2.17
N PRO A 555 14.98 -9.46 -2.04
CA PRO A 555 16.29 -9.20 -2.64
C PRO A 555 17.30 -10.26 -2.16
N PRO A 556 18.32 -10.63 -2.94
CA PRO A 556 19.35 -11.59 -2.53
C PRO A 556 19.99 -11.24 -1.18
N GLU A 557 20.10 -9.95 -0.89
CA GLU A 557 20.77 -9.39 0.29
C GLU A 557 19.85 -9.27 1.53
N GLY A 558 18.53 -9.42 1.37
CA GLY A 558 17.58 -9.52 2.49
C GLY A 558 17.37 -8.23 3.32
N PHE A 559 16.89 -8.38 4.56
CA PHE A 559 16.80 -7.29 5.55
C PHE A 559 18.08 -7.29 6.38
N VAL A 560 18.49 -6.11 6.87
CA VAL A 560 19.57 -6.02 7.86
C VAL A 560 18.94 -5.82 9.23
N ASP A 561 19.28 -6.68 10.20
CA ASP A 561 18.78 -6.63 11.59
C ASP A 561 19.94 -6.40 12.54
N ILE A 562 19.80 -5.39 13.39
CA ILE A 562 20.78 -5.01 14.38
C ILE A 562 20.16 -5.19 15.75
N ARG A 563 20.54 -6.28 16.41
CA ARG A 563 20.13 -6.55 17.79
C ARG A 563 21.19 -6.05 18.75
N TRP A 564 20.75 -5.30 19.76
CA TRP A 564 21.58 -4.95 20.91
C TRP A 564 21.59 -6.16 21.85
N GLY A 565 22.78 -6.69 22.12
CA GLY A 565 23.00 -7.85 22.99
C GLY A 565 22.81 -7.53 24.46
#